data_AF-A0AA90TIL9-F1
#
_entry.id   AF-A0AA90TIL9-F1
#
_cell.length_a   1.000
_cell.length_b   1.000
_cell.length_c   1.000
_cell.angle_alpha   90.00
_cell.angle_beta   90.00
_cell.angle_gamma   90.00
#
_symmetry.space_group_name_H-M   'P 1'
#
loop_
_entity.id
_entity.type
_entity.pdbx_description
1 polymer ?
#
loop_
_entity_poly.entity_id
_entity_poly.type
_entity_poly.pdbx_seq_one_letter_code
_entity_poly.pdbx_strand_id
1 'polypeptide(L)'
;MSMRTFSYWLCFGLVVPAYILGLVFTLLQLAGISPPGAQLLQLFLPFGSLVPAMLAHFLPRILTLLLYVVMLALVARRIWLYAHGERVPLSYAGPPQFLGYVGTISFIIAAIVLVLAIVLKAGSGVPAGLALLPALFCVPWAFFLTELFSFRMRNI
;
A
#
# COMPACT_ATOMS: atom_id res chain seq x y z
N MET A 1 9.30 10.07 -17.82
CA MET A 1 8.66 9.96 -16.49
C MET A 1 9.79 9.86 -15.46
N SER A 2 9.90 10.75 -14.48
CA SER A 2 11.01 10.68 -13.51
C SER A 2 10.82 9.48 -12.57
N MET A 3 11.93 8.93 -12.06
CA MET A 3 11.89 7.79 -11.13
C MET A 3 11.03 8.09 -9.88
N ARG A 4 11.04 9.36 -9.46
CA ARG A 4 10.18 9.89 -8.39
C ARG A 4 8.69 9.72 -8.71
N THR A 5 8.27 10.13 -9.91
CA THR A 5 6.87 10.01 -10.35
C THR A 5 6.45 8.54 -10.43
N PHE A 6 7.29 7.68 -11.00
CA PHE A 6 6.98 6.25 -11.12
C PHE A 6 6.80 5.59 -9.75
N SER A 7 7.74 5.81 -8.83
CA SER A 7 7.70 5.25 -7.47
C SER A 7 6.46 5.71 -6.69
N TYR A 8 6.09 7.00 -6.80
CA TYR A 8 4.87 7.50 -6.18
C TYR A 8 3.61 6.88 -6.78
N TRP A 9 3.55 6.73 -8.10
CA TRP A 9 2.43 6.07 -8.78
C TRP A 9 2.27 4.62 -8.38
N LEU A 10 3.37 3.90 -8.19
CA LEU A 10 3.35 2.53 -7.67
C LEU A 10 2.81 2.50 -6.24
N CYS A 11 3.24 3.43 -5.37
CA CYS A 11 2.71 3.53 -4.01
C CYS A 11 1.20 3.83 -4.02
N PHE A 12 0.77 4.81 -4.80
CA PHE A 12 -0.64 5.16 -4.96
C PHE A 12 -1.46 3.99 -5.52
N GLY A 13 -0.95 3.32 -6.57
CA GLY A 13 -1.59 2.19 -7.22
C GLY A 13 -1.66 0.91 -6.38
N LEU A 14 -0.80 0.76 -5.37
CA LEU A 14 -0.89 -0.36 -4.43
C LEU A 14 -1.77 -0.03 -3.21
N VAL A 15 -1.64 1.17 -2.66
CA VAL A 15 -2.34 1.58 -1.43
C VAL A 15 -3.83 1.86 -1.68
N VAL A 16 -4.18 2.62 -2.72
CA VAL A 16 -5.56 3.03 -2.94
C VAL A 16 -6.49 1.84 -3.23
N PRO A 17 -6.15 0.91 -4.14
CA PRO A 17 -6.95 -0.27 -4.34
C PRO A 17 -7.03 -1.14 -3.10
N ALA A 18 -5.96 -1.26 -2.31
CA ALA A 18 -5.99 -2.04 -1.07
C ALA A 18 -7.04 -1.51 -0.06
N TYR A 19 -7.17 -0.20 0.07
CA TYR A 19 -8.18 0.42 0.94
C TYR A 19 -9.61 0.27 0.38
N ILE A 20 -9.81 0.49 -0.92
CA ILE A 20 -11.13 0.35 -1.57
C ILE A 20 -11.59 -1.11 -1.50
N LEU A 21 -10.72 -2.05 -1.88
CA LEU A 21 -11.01 -3.48 -1.85
C LEU A 21 -11.20 -3.99 -0.43
N GLY A 22 -10.43 -3.47 0.54
CA GLY A 22 -10.61 -3.78 1.95
C GLY A 22 -12.00 -3.42 2.48
N LEU A 23 -12.50 -2.23 2.14
CA LEU A 23 -13.87 -1.78 2.46
C LEU A 23 -14.94 -2.66 1.80
N VAL A 24 -14.80 -2.92 0.49
CA VAL A 24 -15.73 -3.77 -0.25
C VAL A 24 -15.76 -5.18 0.35
N PHE A 25 -14.60 -5.73 0.71
CA PHE A 25 -14.49 -7.05 1.31
C PHE A 25 -15.14 -7.10 2.71
N THR A 26 -14.95 -6.08 3.53
CA THR A 26 -15.63 -6.00 4.84
C THR A 26 -17.15 -5.94 4.69
N LEU A 27 -17.65 -5.13 3.75
CA LEU A 27 -19.08 -5.06 3.46
C LEU A 27 -19.66 -6.39 2.94
N LEU A 28 -18.93 -7.08 2.05
CA LEU A 28 -19.33 -8.39 1.55
C LEU A 28 -19.36 -9.45 2.66
N GLN A 29 -18.37 -9.44 3.56
CA GLN A 29 -18.35 -10.33 4.72
C GLN A 29 -19.51 -10.05 5.68
N LEU A 30 -19.84 -8.78 5.93
CA LEU A 30 -21.02 -8.37 6.70
C LEU A 30 -22.33 -8.85 6.04
N ALA A 31 -22.38 -8.87 4.72
CA ALA A 31 -23.51 -9.38 3.94
C ALA A 31 -23.55 -10.92 3.82
N GLY A 32 -22.55 -11.64 4.36
CA GLY A 32 -22.46 -13.10 4.25
C GLY A 32 -22.09 -13.61 2.86
N ILE A 33 -21.55 -12.75 1.99
CA ILE A 33 -21.20 -13.07 0.60
C ILE A 33 -19.70 -13.38 0.50
N SER A 34 -19.36 -14.59 0.05
CA SER A 34 -17.97 -14.97 -0.27
C SER A 34 -17.75 -15.02 -1.79
N PRO A 35 -17.19 -13.97 -2.42
CA PRO A 35 -16.99 -13.96 -3.86
C PRO A 35 -15.92 -14.98 -4.30
N PRO A 36 -16.10 -15.67 -5.44
CA PRO A 36 -15.06 -16.49 -6.03
C PRO A 36 -13.84 -15.63 -6.39
N GLY A 37 -12.63 -16.10 -6.05
CA GLY A 37 -11.39 -15.34 -6.27
C GLY A 37 -10.99 -14.40 -5.13
N ALA A 38 -11.65 -14.45 -3.96
CA ALA A 38 -11.27 -13.68 -2.77
C ALA A 38 -9.77 -13.82 -2.38
N GLN A 39 -9.14 -14.95 -2.70
CA GLN A 39 -7.71 -15.21 -2.48
C GLN A 39 -6.80 -14.25 -3.26
N LEU A 40 -7.20 -13.82 -4.46
CA LEU A 40 -6.45 -12.82 -5.24
C LEU A 40 -6.58 -11.43 -4.65
N LEU A 41 -7.75 -11.10 -4.09
CA LEU A 41 -7.97 -9.83 -3.39
C LEU A 41 -7.12 -9.74 -2.11
N GLN A 42 -6.91 -10.87 -1.43
CA GLN A 42 -6.06 -10.94 -0.24
C GLN A 42 -4.58 -10.58 -0.48
N LEU A 43 -4.09 -10.63 -1.73
CA LEU A 43 -2.72 -10.19 -2.05
C LEU A 43 -2.53 -8.68 -1.93
N PHE A 44 -3.60 -7.89 -2.13
CA PHE A 44 -3.54 -6.43 -2.08
C PHE A 44 -3.85 -5.86 -0.70
N LEU A 45 -4.69 -6.55 0.09
CA LEU A 45 -5.09 -6.11 1.44
C LEU A 45 -3.92 -5.71 2.37
N PRO A 46 -2.74 -6.37 2.36
CA PRO A 46 -1.64 -6.02 3.25
C PRO A 46 -1.08 -4.61 3.01
N PHE A 47 -1.16 -4.07 1.78
CA PHE A 47 -0.77 -2.68 1.47
C PHE A 47 -1.76 -1.65 2.03
N GLY A 48 -2.93 -2.11 2.48
CA GLY A 48 -3.94 -1.31 3.17
C GLY A 48 -3.64 -1.11 4.65
N SER A 49 -2.51 -1.59 5.18
CA SER A 49 -2.14 -1.42 6.59
C SER A 49 -0.80 -0.71 6.74
N LEU A 50 -0.73 0.25 7.66
CA LEU A 50 0.53 0.85 8.10
C LEU A 50 1.32 -0.08 9.04
N VAL A 51 0.62 -1.05 9.63
CA VAL A 51 1.17 -1.98 10.60
C VAL A 51 1.22 -3.35 9.93
N PRO A 52 2.42 -3.89 9.65
CA PRO A 52 2.56 -5.27 9.19
C PRO A 52 1.86 -6.23 10.14
N ALA A 53 1.24 -7.29 9.62
CA ALA A 53 0.51 -8.27 10.42
C ALA A 53 1.35 -8.86 11.57
N MET A 54 2.67 -8.98 11.37
CA MET A 54 3.64 -9.44 12.37
C MET A 54 3.69 -8.52 13.62
N LEU A 55 3.49 -7.21 13.42
CA LEU A 55 3.51 -6.20 14.48
C LEU A 55 2.12 -5.90 15.05
N ALA A 56 1.05 -6.34 14.38
CA ALA A 56 -0.32 -6.09 14.79
C ALA A 56 -0.65 -6.69 16.17
N HIS A 57 0.04 -7.77 16.58
CA HIS A 57 -0.14 -8.39 17.89
C HIS A 57 0.37 -7.52 19.06
N PHE A 58 1.31 -6.62 18.80
CA PHE A 58 1.90 -5.76 19.82
C PHE A 58 1.20 -4.41 19.95
N LEU A 59 0.30 -4.06 19.02
CA LEU A 59 -0.43 -2.81 19.05
C LEU A 59 -1.84 -2.98 19.65
N PRO A 60 -2.30 -2.03 20.49
CA PRO A 60 -3.68 -2.04 20.95
C PRO A 60 -4.63 -1.82 19.76
N ARG A 61 -5.74 -2.57 19.73
CA ARG A 61 -6.74 -2.52 18.64
C ARG A 61 -7.25 -1.11 18.36
N ILE A 62 -7.35 -0.27 19.39
CA ILE A 62 -7.79 1.13 19.27
C ILE A 62 -6.81 1.92 18.40
N LEU A 63 -5.50 1.74 18.61
CA LEU A 63 -4.47 2.43 17.84
C LEU A 63 -4.46 1.97 16.38
N THR A 64 -4.60 0.66 16.13
CA THR A 64 -4.67 0.13 14.76
C THR A 64 -5.90 0.67 14.01
N LEU A 65 -7.04 0.79 14.69
CA LEU A 65 -8.26 1.35 14.11
C LEU A 65 -8.10 2.83 13.81
N LEU A 66 -7.48 3.59 14.73
CA LEU A 66 -7.19 5.01 14.51
C LEU A 66 -6.26 5.21 13.30
N LEU A 67 -5.18 4.44 13.19
CA LEU A 67 -4.27 4.50 12.04
C LEU A 67 -4.99 4.17 10.72
N TYR A 68 -5.88 3.19 10.74
CA TYR A 68 -6.70 2.83 9.58
C TYR A 68 -7.62 3.98 9.14
N VAL A 69 -8.34 4.60 10.09
CA VAL A 69 -9.24 5.73 9.82
C VAL A 69 -8.47 6.94 9.29
N VAL A 70 -7.33 7.27 9.89
CA VAL A 70 -6.49 8.39 9.44
C VAL A 70 -6.01 8.14 8.01
N MET A 71 -5.50 6.94 7.73
CA MET A 71 -5.03 6.59 6.39
C MET A 71 -6.16 6.61 5.36
N LEU A 72 -7.36 6.15 5.72
CA LEU A 72 -8.55 6.20 4.87
C LEU A 72 -8.91 7.65 4.52
N ALA A 73 -8.87 8.58 5.49
CA ALA A 73 -9.07 10.00 5.25
C ALA A 73 -8.01 10.59 4.30
N LEU A 74 -6.74 10.19 4.45
CA LEU A 74 -5.66 10.61 3.55
C LEU A 74 -5.84 10.07 2.13
N VAL A 75 -6.27 8.80 1.98
CA VAL A 75 -6.59 8.19 0.69
C VAL A 75 -7.76 8.92 0.02
N ALA A 76 -8.85 9.19 0.74
CA ALA A 76 -10.00 9.92 0.22
C ALA A 76 -9.61 11.33 -0.24
N ARG A 77 -8.83 12.05 0.58
CA ARG A 77 -8.26 13.35 0.21
C ARG A 77 -7.40 13.24 -1.05
N ARG A 78 -6.60 12.18 -1.18
CA ARG A 78 -5.73 12.03 -2.34
C ARG A 78 -6.52 11.78 -3.63
N ILE A 79 -7.56 10.96 -3.56
CA ILE A 79 -8.48 10.73 -4.70
C ILE A 79 -9.13 12.05 -5.11
N TRP A 80 -9.55 12.87 -4.14
CA TRP A 80 -10.10 14.21 -4.39
C TRP A 80 -9.10 15.14 -5.11
N LEU A 81 -7.86 15.23 -4.60
CA LEU A 81 -6.81 16.05 -5.23
C LEU A 81 -6.43 15.55 -6.63
N TYR A 82 -6.44 14.23 -6.84
CA TYR A 82 -6.24 13.65 -8.15
C TYR A 82 -7.34 14.05 -9.14
N ALA A 83 -8.61 14.07 -8.70
CA ALA A 83 -9.73 14.56 -9.51
C ALA A 83 -9.60 16.05 -9.87
N HIS A 84 -8.95 16.85 -9.01
CA HIS A 84 -8.63 18.26 -9.26
C HIS A 84 -7.32 18.49 -10.05
N GLY A 85 -6.66 17.43 -10.54
CA GLY A 85 -5.51 17.53 -11.43
C GLY A 85 -4.14 17.51 -10.76
N GLU A 86 -4.04 17.38 -9.43
CA GLU A 86 -2.76 17.25 -8.73
C GLU A 86 -2.24 15.80 -8.81
N ARG A 87 -1.31 15.55 -9.74
CA ARG A 87 -0.82 14.18 -10.03
C ARG A 87 0.21 13.64 -9.04
N VAL A 88 1.21 14.44 -8.64
CA VAL A 88 2.26 14.03 -7.67
C VAL A 88 2.48 15.18 -6.69
N PRO A 89 2.41 14.94 -5.37
CA PRO A 89 2.59 16.01 -4.40
C PRO A 89 4.06 16.39 -4.31
N LEU A 90 4.33 17.69 -4.13
CA LEU A 90 5.69 18.21 -3.93
C LEU A 90 6.31 17.71 -2.62
N SER A 91 5.48 17.27 -1.66
CA SER A 91 5.90 16.66 -0.39
C SER A 91 6.54 15.28 -0.54
N TYR A 92 6.52 14.67 -1.74
CA TYR A 92 7.24 13.44 -2.03
C TYR A 92 8.74 13.72 -2.25
N ALA A 93 9.42 14.09 -1.16
CA ALA A 93 10.84 14.43 -1.14
C ALA A 93 11.49 13.95 0.17
N GLY A 94 12.76 13.56 0.13
CA GLY A 94 13.52 13.12 1.31
C GLY A 94 13.05 11.77 1.87
N PRO A 95 12.64 11.65 3.15
CA PRO A 95 12.28 10.38 3.76
C PRO A 95 11.14 9.59 3.07
N PRO A 96 9.99 10.18 2.69
CA PRO A 96 8.96 9.45 1.95
C PRO A 96 9.45 8.95 0.59
N GLN A 97 10.33 9.70 -0.07
CA GLN A 97 10.90 9.32 -1.36
C GLN A 97 11.86 8.13 -1.23
N PHE A 98 12.70 8.11 -0.19
CA PHE A 98 13.57 6.98 0.09
C PHE A 98 12.77 5.71 0.36
N LEU A 99 11.74 5.79 1.21
CA LEU A 99 10.85 4.66 1.50
C LEU A 99 10.14 4.16 0.24
N GLY A 100 9.62 5.05 -0.59
CA GLY A 100 8.94 4.62 -1.81
C GLY A 100 9.89 4.00 -2.84
N TYR A 101 11.16 4.41 -2.89
CA TYR A 101 12.18 3.75 -3.71
C TYR A 101 12.51 2.35 -3.19
N VAL A 102 12.76 2.19 -1.90
CA VAL A 102 12.99 0.87 -1.28
C VAL A 102 11.79 -0.03 -1.53
N GLY A 103 10.57 0.46 -1.29
CA GLY A 103 9.34 -0.27 -1.53
C GLY A 103 9.17 -0.69 -2.99
N THR A 104 9.48 0.20 -3.93
CA THR A 104 9.41 -0.07 -5.38
C THR A 104 10.42 -1.13 -5.80
N ILE A 105 11.67 -1.05 -5.32
CA ILE A 105 12.72 -2.03 -5.64
C ILE A 105 12.33 -3.41 -5.09
N SER A 106 11.90 -3.49 -3.82
CA SER A 106 11.47 -4.75 -3.22
C SER A 106 10.27 -5.35 -3.94
N PHE A 107 9.31 -4.53 -4.38
CA PHE A 107 8.17 -5.00 -5.16
C PHE A 107 8.59 -5.57 -6.52
N ILE A 108 9.51 -4.90 -7.23
CA ILE A 108 10.02 -5.38 -8.52
C ILE A 108 10.77 -6.71 -8.34
N ILE A 109 11.62 -6.82 -7.31
CA ILE A 109 12.34 -8.06 -7.00
C ILE A 109 11.34 -9.19 -6.70
N ALA A 110 10.33 -8.93 -5.88
CA ALA A 110 9.30 -9.92 -5.56
C ALA A 110 8.53 -10.37 -6.81
N ALA A 111 8.20 -9.45 -7.72
CA ALA A 111 7.54 -9.76 -8.98
C ALA A 111 8.43 -10.63 -9.89
N ILE A 112 9.73 -10.31 -10.01
CA ILE A 112 10.68 -11.12 -10.80
C ILE A 112 10.80 -12.53 -10.22
N VAL A 113 10.94 -12.65 -8.89
CA VAL A 113 11.02 -13.95 -8.20
C VAL A 113 9.73 -14.75 -8.38
N LEU A 114 8.57 -14.10 -8.34
CA LEU A 114 7.28 -14.75 -8.59
C LEU A 114 7.21 -15.30 -10.04
N VAL A 115 7.57 -14.48 -11.03
CA VAL A 115 7.59 -14.90 -12.43
C VAL A 115 8.55 -16.08 -12.63
N LEU A 116 9.76 -15.99 -12.06
CA LEU A 116 10.73 -17.10 -12.10
C LEU A 116 10.19 -18.37 -11.44
N ALA A 117 9.54 -18.26 -10.28
CA ALA A 117 8.95 -19.41 -9.60
C ALA A 117 7.86 -20.09 -10.45
N ILE A 118 7.01 -19.30 -11.11
CA ILE A 118 5.97 -19.79 -12.02
C ILE A 118 6.60 -20.47 -13.25
N VAL A 119 7.58 -19.81 -13.89
CA VAL A 119 8.25 -20.31 -15.11
C VAL A 119 9.02 -21.59 -14.82
N LEU A 120 9.73 -21.65 -13.68
CA LEU A 120 10.52 -22.82 -13.28
C LEU A 120 9.67 -23.94 -12.66
N LYS A 121 8.34 -23.75 -12.51
CA LYS A 121 7.45 -24.63 -11.73
C LYS A 121 8.02 -24.98 -10.35
N ALA A 122 8.82 -24.09 -9.77
CA ALA A 122 9.31 -24.23 -8.42
C ALA A 122 8.09 -23.97 -7.52
N GLY A 123 7.45 -25.05 -7.06
CA GLY A 123 6.15 -25.03 -6.37
C GLY A 123 6.09 -24.29 -5.02
N SER A 124 7.10 -23.48 -4.69
CA SER A 124 7.16 -22.67 -3.50
C SER A 124 7.15 -21.19 -3.88
N GLY A 125 6.01 -20.52 -3.70
CA GLY A 125 5.88 -19.05 -3.78
C GLY A 125 6.42 -18.32 -2.54
N VAL A 126 6.96 -19.06 -1.56
CA VAL A 126 7.54 -18.54 -0.31
C VAL A 126 8.66 -17.51 -0.52
N PRO A 127 9.66 -17.71 -1.41
CA PRO A 127 10.70 -16.71 -1.62
C PRO A 127 10.18 -15.40 -2.21
N ALA A 128 9.14 -15.45 -3.05
CA ALA A 128 8.49 -14.23 -3.57
C ALA A 128 7.75 -13.47 -2.46
N GLY A 129 7.06 -14.19 -1.56
CA GLY A 129 6.41 -13.59 -0.39
C GLY A 129 7.39 -12.93 0.58
N LEU A 130 8.55 -13.56 0.83
CA LEU A 130 9.61 -12.98 1.67
C LEU A 130 10.20 -11.71 1.06
N ALA A 131 10.42 -11.69 -0.26
CA ALA A 131 10.89 -10.51 -0.97
C ALA A 131 9.89 -9.34 -0.95
N LEU A 132 8.59 -9.62 -0.73
CA LEU A 132 7.54 -8.60 -0.64
C LEU A 132 7.48 -7.91 0.73
N LEU A 133 8.02 -8.52 1.80
CA LEU A 133 7.92 -7.99 3.17
C LEU A 133 8.38 -6.52 3.31
N PRO A 134 9.52 -6.09 2.74
CA PRO A 134 9.92 -4.69 2.82
C PRO A 134 8.97 -3.78 2.05
N ALA A 135 8.41 -4.23 0.92
CA ALA A 135 7.43 -3.46 0.16
C ALA A 135 6.13 -3.26 0.96
N LEU A 136 5.69 -4.27 1.70
CA LEU A 136 4.50 -4.19 2.57
C LEU A 136 4.63 -3.15 3.68
N PHE A 137 5.85 -2.86 4.14
CA PHE A 137 6.10 -1.82 5.13
C PHE A 137 6.38 -0.46 4.49
N CYS A 138 7.31 -0.42 3.53
CA CYS A 138 7.81 0.82 2.97
C CYS A 138 6.77 1.54 2.10
N VAL A 139 5.93 0.82 1.35
CA VAL A 139 4.96 1.44 0.43
C VAL A 139 3.84 2.18 1.19
N PRO A 140 3.13 1.58 2.17
CA PRO A 140 2.11 2.29 2.93
C PRO A 140 2.69 3.47 3.72
N TRP A 141 3.88 3.32 4.30
CA TRP A 141 4.55 4.38 5.04
C TRP A 141 5.01 5.54 4.15
N ALA A 142 5.55 5.24 2.97
CA ALA A 142 5.91 6.26 1.99
C ALA A 142 4.69 7.10 1.63
N PHE A 143 3.56 6.46 1.33
CA PHE A 143 2.31 7.16 1.03
C PHE A 143 1.82 8.00 2.21
N PHE A 144 1.75 7.43 3.41
CA PHE A 144 1.27 8.11 4.61
C PHE A 144 2.08 9.37 4.92
N LEU A 145 3.41 9.27 4.97
CA LEU A 145 4.28 10.42 5.25
C LEU A 145 4.17 11.50 4.18
N THR A 146 4.02 11.11 2.92
CA THR A 146 3.82 12.05 1.82
C THR A 146 2.56 12.88 1.98
N GLU A 147 1.45 12.22 2.30
CA GLU A 147 0.17 12.89 2.47
C GLU A 147 0.11 13.70 3.78
N LEU A 148 0.75 13.21 4.84
CA LEU A 148 0.89 13.94 6.10
C LEU A 148 1.68 15.25 5.91
N PHE A 149 2.80 15.21 5.21
CA PHE A 149 3.59 16.40 4.91
C PHE A 149 2.91 17.33 3.90
N SER A 150 2.17 16.77 2.93
CA SER A 150 1.31 17.53 2.03
C SER A 150 0.24 18.31 2.81
N PHE A 151 -0.31 17.74 3.87
CA PHE A 151 -1.25 18.42 4.75
C PHE A 151 -0.60 19.62 5.45
N ARG A 152 0.63 19.45 5.93
CA ARG A 152 1.39 20.51 6.61
C ARG A 152 1.80 21.64 5.67
N MET A 153 2.28 21.32 4.46
CA MET A 153 2.77 22.32 3.50
C MET A 153 1.68 23.20 2.89
N ARG A 154 0.41 22.77 2.88
CA ARG A 154 -0.70 23.54 2.33
C ARG A 154 -1.37 24.48 3.33
N ASN A 155 -1.10 24.29 4.63
CA ASN A 155 -1.60 25.11 5.73
C ASN A 155 -0.56 26.16 6.21
N ILE A 156 0.55 26.29 5.50
CA ILE A 156 1.56 27.34 5.63
C ILE A 156 1.44 28.20 4.38
#